data_AF-A0A413JYL4-F1
#
_entry.id   AF-A0A413JYL4-F1
#
_cell.length_a   1.000
_cell.length_b   1.000
_cell.length_c   1.000
_cell.angle_alpha   90.00
_cell.angle_beta   90.00
_cell.angle_gamma   90.00
#
_symmetry.space_group_name_H-M   'P 1'
#
loop_
_entity.id
_entity.type
_entity.pdbx_description
1 polymer ?
#
loop_
_entity_poly.entity_id
_entity_poly.type
_entity_poly.pdbx_seq_one_letter_code
_entity_poly.pdbx_strand_id
1 'polypeptide(L)'
;MGKIKEKTLLLLLVYAPWVNVINYRITPIVASSLTALFIGLLAVESFVWRSKINEEYFDIIKKNPLLFLAFISLLGYSVFCQKISDLFVFFNLFLLLLLVIPLFVDIRAFCRSYFDVYLSYLIIVVSLSIIVDFILLNTGYASLQPMYNSENVTYLERPFGLFGQPSVNSTLICVFYLLKRYLHDIWGLGRVRNIYFVFVVLGVMCQGSGSGFISFALLLIPVWGYRFKAFKYVFILLLLGGIYYISLTDLVEKLSVSYLTFLYDFVVDIFHLYLAHISSTSALIWGEVSPTVMIPIDFGPIFYITHSGILLYVVFIGTLVYLSVKEKNYNFRYAIILLFIGGLHYPVMFYVVMHFIWLLLFFVVFRKVRLT
;
A
#
# COMPACT_ATOMS: atom_id res chain seq x y z
N MET A 1 19.47 -8.41 -25.17
CA MET A 1 18.46 -7.45 -25.68
C MET A 1 17.08 -7.59 -25.04
N GLY A 2 16.68 -8.75 -24.49
CA GLY A 2 15.32 -8.95 -23.93
C GLY A 2 15.08 -8.50 -22.48
N LYS A 3 15.55 -7.33 -22.04
CA LYS A 3 15.24 -6.79 -20.68
C LYS A 3 14.81 -5.32 -20.66
N ILE A 4 14.54 -4.71 -21.81
CA ILE A 4 14.25 -3.27 -21.90
C ILE A 4 12.91 -2.97 -21.22
N LYS A 5 11.86 -3.74 -21.52
CA LYS A 5 10.53 -3.59 -20.92
C LYS A 5 10.54 -3.67 -19.40
N GLU A 6 11.30 -4.61 -18.84
CA GLU A 6 11.44 -4.77 -17.39
C GLU A 6 12.20 -3.60 -16.77
N LYS A 7 13.17 -3.01 -17.48
CA LYS A 7 13.84 -1.78 -17.04
C LYS A 7 12.91 -0.57 -17.12
N THR A 8 12.10 -0.45 -18.18
CA THR A 8 11.10 0.61 -18.32
C THR A 8 10.04 0.50 -17.21
N LEU A 9 9.60 -0.73 -16.88
CA LEU A 9 8.74 -0.98 -15.72
C LEU A 9 9.44 -0.61 -14.41
N LEU A 10 10.73 -0.94 -14.24
CA LEU A 10 11.48 -0.55 -13.05
C LEU A 10 11.55 0.98 -12.90
N LEU A 11 11.76 1.72 -13.99
CA LEU A 11 11.77 3.18 -13.98
C LEU A 11 10.42 3.76 -13.56
N LEU A 12 9.31 3.22 -14.10
CA LEU A 12 7.96 3.59 -13.67
C LEU A 12 7.77 3.35 -12.16
N LEU A 13 8.26 2.22 -11.65
CA LEU A 13 8.15 1.86 -10.23
C LEU A 13 9.02 2.73 -9.32
N VAL A 14 10.23 3.07 -9.74
CA VAL A 14 11.10 4.01 -9.01
C VAL A 14 10.48 5.41 -8.97
N TYR A 15 9.78 5.80 -10.02
CA TYR A 15 9.05 7.06 -10.13
C TYR A 15 7.78 7.11 -9.27
N ALA A 16 7.01 6.01 -9.17
CA ALA A 16 5.70 5.98 -8.53
C ALA A 16 5.63 6.62 -7.11
N PRO A 17 6.58 6.37 -6.18
CA PRO A 17 6.61 7.02 -4.87
C PRO A 17 6.68 8.54 -4.89
N TRP A 18 7.21 9.13 -5.95
CA TRP A 18 7.41 10.58 -6.08
C TRP A 18 6.23 11.30 -6.69
N VAL A 19 5.24 10.59 -7.22
CA VAL A 19 4.13 11.19 -7.95
C VAL A 19 3.40 12.24 -7.10
N ASN A 20 3.08 11.91 -5.85
CA ASN A 20 2.37 12.84 -4.97
C ASN A 20 3.22 14.10 -4.68
N VAL A 21 4.53 13.93 -4.50
CA VAL A 21 5.45 15.05 -4.25
C VAL A 21 5.54 15.96 -5.47
N ILE A 22 5.62 15.39 -6.68
CA ILE A 22 5.67 16.14 -7.94
C ILE A 22 4.35 16.86 -8.20
N ASN A 23 3.23 16.18 -7.94
CA ASN A 23 1.91 16.75 -8.07
C ASN A 23 1.76 18.01 -7.20
N TYR A 24 2.19 17.92 -5.93
CA TYR A 24 2.15 19.04 -5.00
C TYR A 24 3.10 20.17 -5.35
N ARG A 25 4.38 19.87 -5.66
CA ARG A 25 5.43 20.89 -5.81
C ARG A 25 5.49 21.53 -7.19
N ILE A 26 4.98 20.85 -8.21
CA ILE A 26 5.04 21.31 -9.60
C ILE A 26 3.61 21.48 -10.11
N THR A 27 3.02 20.43 -10.68
CA THR A 27 1.61 20.38 -11.11
C THR A 27 1.15 18.93 -11.29
N PRO A 28 -0.16 18.65 -11.19
CA PRO A 28 -0.73 17.35 -11.57
C PRO A 28 -0.46 16.97 -13.03
N ILE A 29 -0.35 17.97 -13.91
CA ILE A 29 -0.09 17.79 -15.34
C ILE A 29 1.27 17.12 -15.54
N VAL A 30 2.33 17.64 -14.90
CA VAL A 30 3.68 17.07 -15.03
C VAL A 30 3.73 15.63 -14.53
N ALA A 31 3.13 15.36 -13.38
CA ALA A 31 3.06 14.02 -12.83
C ALA A 31 2.31 13.04 -13.76
N SER A 32 1.22 13.49 -14.37
CA SER A 32 0.42 12.70 -15.31
C SER A 32 1.15 12.49 -16.64
N SER A 33 1.84 13.51 -17.16
CA SER A 33 2.63 13.42 -18.40
C SER A 33 3.79 12.44 -18.27
N LEU A 34 4.50 12.42 -17.14
CA LEU A 34 5.57 11.45 -16.90
C LEU A 34 5.03 10.02 -16.79
N THR A 35 3.89 9.85 -16.11
CA THR A 35 3.20 8.55 -16.04
C THR A 35 2.79 8.07 -17.44
N ALA A 36 2.17 8.95 -18.24
CA ALA A 36 1.78 8.68 -19.62
C ALA A 36 2.99 8.37 -20.52
N LEU A 37 4.13 9.06 -20.33
CA LEU A 37 5.37 8.80 -21.04
C LEU A 37 5.87 7.38 -20.77
N PHE A 38 5.98 6.95 -19.52
CA PHE A 38 6.45 5.61 -19.18
C PHE A 38 5.51 4.51 -19.70
N ILE A 39 4.19 4.72 -19.60
CA ILE A 39 3.19 3.80 -20.17
C ILE A 39 3.29 3.77 -21.70
N GLY A 40 3.44 4.94 -22.33
CA GLY A 40 3.63 5.08 -23.76
C GLY A 40 4.88 4.37 -24.25
N LEU A 41 5.99 4.46 -23.51
CA LEU A 41 7.21 3.71 -23.80
C LEU A 41 6.98 2.20 -23.71
N LEU A 42 6.31 1.70 -22.66
CA LEU A 42 5.95 0.29 -22.55
C LEU A 42 5.07 -0.20 -23.71
N ALA A 43 4.12 0.64 -24.15
CA ALA A 43 3.25 0.34 -25.27
C ALA A 43 3.99 0.34 -26.61
N VAL A 44 4.80 1.37 -26.88
CA VAL A 44 5.62 1.50 -28.09
C VAL A 44 6.62 0.35 -28.18
N GLU A 45 7.32 0.01 -27.09
CA GLU A 45 8.19 -1.17 -27.06
C GLU A 45 7.41 -2.45 -27.39
N SER A 46 6.15 -2.56 -26.95
CA SER A 46 5.34 -3.73 -27.27
C SER A 46 4.94 -3.80 -28.75
N PHE A 47 4.67 -2.65 -29.38
CA PHE A 47 4.38 -2.56 -30.81
C PHE A 47 5.61 -2.78 -31.69
N VAL A 48 6.72 -2.07 -31.41
CA VAL A 48 7.97 -2.12 -32.20
C VAL A 48 8.54 -3.52 -32.22
N TRP A 49 8.52 -4.21 -31.08
CA TRP A 49 9.11 -5.55 -30.96
C TRP A 49 8.15 -6.69 -31.34
N ARG A 50 6.95 -6.38 -31.87
CA ARG A 50 5.88 -7.35 -32.20
C ARG A 50 5.72 -8.43 -31.14
N SER A 51 5.79 -8.02 -29.87
CA SER A 51 5.75 -8.98 -28.77
C SER A 51 4.40 -9.67 -28.77
N LYS A 52 4.40 -11.01 -28.78
CA LYS A 52 3.18 -11.76 -28.49
C LYS A 52 2.65 -11.33 -27.13
N ILE A 53 1.35 -11.04 -27.08
CA ILE A 53 0.63 -10.80 -25.83
C ILE A 53 0.90 -11.98 -24.91
N ASN A 54 1.13 -11.70 -23.63
CA ASN A 54 1.32 -12.75 -22.63
C ASN A 54 -0.01 -13.48 -22.37
N GLU A 55 -0.36 -14.44 -23.24
CA GLU A 55 -1.60 -15.22 -23.16
C GLU A 55 -1.75 -15.95 -21.82
N GLU A 56 -0.64 -16.33 -21.20
CA GLU A 56 -0.63 -16.98 -19.89
C GLU A 56 -1.14 -16.04 -18.77
N TYR A 57 -1.04 -14.72 -18.95
CA TYR A 57 -1.62 -13.75 -18.02
C TYR A 57 -3.13 -13.59 -18.23
N PHE A 58 -3.61 -13.62 -19.47
CA PHE A 58 -5.05 -13.67 -19.75
C PHE A 58 -5.69 -14.91 -19.11
N ASP A 59 -4.99 -16.05 -19.17
CA ASP A 59 -5.40 -17.27 -18.50
C ASP A 59 -5.49 -17.10 -16.98
N ILE A 60 -4.55 -16.38 -16.38
CA ILE A 60 -4.53 -16.09 -14.95
C ILE A 60 -5.70 -15.18 -14.54
N ILE A 61 -6.00 -14.11 -15.31
CA ILE A 61 -7.17 -13.25 -15.05
C ILE A 61 -8.46 -14.05 -15.18
N LYS A 62 -8.63 -14.80 -16.28
CA LYS A 62 -9.83 -15.61 -16.52
C LYS A 62 -10.06 -16.66 -15.44
N LYS A 63 -8.99 -17.30 -14.96
CA LYS A 63 -9.04 -18.34 -13.93
C LYS A 63 -9.10 -17.79 -12.50
N ASN A 64 -8.95 -16.47 -12.32
CA ASN A 64 -9.03 -15.83 -11.01
C ASN A 64 -10.30 -14.96 -10.89
N PRO A 65 -11.36 -15.47 -10.25
CA PRO A 65 -12.63 -14.75 -10.17
C PRO A 65 -12.52 -13.41 -9.43
N LEU A 66 -11.56 -13.26 -8.51
CA LEU A 66 -11.36 -11.99 -7.79
C LEU A 66 -10.75 -10.92 -8.70
N LEU A 67 -9.74 -11.25 -9.52
CA LEU A 67 -9.20 -10.30 -10.50
C LEU A 67 -10.25 -9.92 -11.55
N PHE A 68 -11.06 -10.87 -11.99
CA PHE A 68 -12.15 -10.59 -12.92
C PHE A 68 -13.21 -9.67 -12.31
N LEU A 69 -13.60 -9.90 -11.06
CA LEU A 69 -14.52 -9.02 -10.33
C LEU A 69 -13.90 -7.63 -10.08
N ALA A 70 -12.59 -7.52 -9.86
CA ALA A 70 -11.92 -6.23 -9.75
C ALA A 70 -12.05 -5.43 -11.06
N PHE A 71 -11.86 -6.09 -12.20
CA PHE A 71 -12.04 -5.49 -13.52
C PHE A 71 -13.49 -5.06 -13.76
N ILE A 72 -14.47 -5.90 -13.42
CA ILE A 72 -15.90 -5.53 -13.50
C ILE A 72 -16.18 -4.33 -12.61
N SER A 73 -15.63 -4.28 -11.40
CA SER A 73 -15.82 -3.16 -10.48
C SER A 73 -15.26 -1.85 -11.01
N LEU A 74 -14.08 -1.89 -11.66
CA LEU A 74 -13.51 -0.73 -12.33
C LEU A 74 -14.34 -0.25 -13.52
N LEU A 75 -14.83 -1.19 -14.34
CA LEU A 75 -15.73 -0.87 -15.45
C LEU A 75 -17.03 -0.26 -14.94
N GLY A 76 -17.65 -0.86 -13.92
CA GLY A 76 -18.84 -0.35 -13.27
C GLY A 76 -18.65 1.07 -12.74
N TYR A 77 -17.54 1.33 -12.03
CA TYR A 77 -17.18 2.68 -11.60
C TYR A 77 -17.13 3.66 -12.78
N SER A 78 -16.43 3.30 -13.87
CA SER A 78 -16.29 4.18 -15.04
C SER A 78 -17.61 4.49 -15.77
N VAL A 79 -18.58 3.58 -15.73
CA VAL A 79 -19.87 3.72 -16.41
C VAL A 79 -20.89 4.47 -15.53
N PHE A 80 -20.88 4.20 -14.23
CA PHE A 80 -21.94 4.65 -13.32
C PHE A 80 -21.57 5.87 -12.46
N CYS A 81 -20.29 6.21 -12.32
CA CYS A 81 -19.85 7.34 -11.51
C CYS A 81 -19.66 8.61 -12.38
N GLN A 82 -20.53 9.60 -12.23
CA GLN A 82 -20.56 10.81 -13.07
C GLN A 82 -19.64 11.95 -12.58
N LYS A 83 -19.24 11.92 -11.30
CA LYS A 83 -18.28 12.87 -10.72
C LYS A 83 -17.01 12.13 -10.32
N ILE A 84 -15.97 12.43 -11.07
CA ILE A 84 -14.67 11.83 -10.93
C ILE A 84 -13.81 12.81 -10.12
N SER A 85 -13.34 12.40 -8.93
CA SER A 85 -12.29 13.16 -8.24
C SER A 85 -10.94 12.83 -8.86
N ASP A 86 -10.08 13.83 -9.10
CA ASP A 86 -8.75 13.64 -9.71
C ASP A 86 -7.89 12.63 -8.95
N LEU A 87 -8.03 12.63 -7.63
CA LEU A 87 -7.41 11.65 -6.73
C LEU A 87 -7.84 10.22 -7.07
N PHE A 88 -9.13 10.04 -7.31
CA PHE A 88 -9.70 8.72 -7.52
C PHE A 88 -9.46 8.18 -8.94
N VAL A 89 -9.39 9.07 -9.95
CA VAL A 89 -8.85 8.73 -11.28
C VAL A 89 -7.47 8.14 -11.13
N PHE A 90 -6.62 8.81 -10.36
CA PHE A 90 -5.25 8.42 -10.20
C PHE A 90 -5.18 6.99 -9.62
N PHE A 91 -5.87 6.70 -8.52
CA PHE A 91 -5.87 5.35 -7.95
C PHE A 91 -6.45 4.27 -8.88
N ASN A 92 -7.58 4.53 -9.52
CA ASN A 92 -8.20 3.58 -10.44
C ASN A 92 -7.36 3.35 -11.70
N LEU A 93 -6.64 4.38 -12.17
CA LEU A 93 -5.70 4.27 -13.28
C LEU A 93 -4.58 3.29 -12.92
N PHE A 94 -4.03 3.35 -11.71
CA PHE A 94 -3.01 2.38 -11.27
C PHE A 94 -3.55 0.95 -11.16
N LEU A 95 -4.81 0.79 -10.73
CA LEU A 95 -5.45 -0.52 -10.71
C LEU A 95 -5.75 -1.04 -12.13
N LEU A 96 -6.08 -0.17 -13.08
CA LEU A 96 -6.21 -0.53 -14.49
C LEU A 96 -4.85 -0.93 -15.09
N LEU A 97 -3.80 -0.14 -14.81
CA LEU A 97 -2.44 -0.43 -15.23
C LEU A 97 -1.94 -1.77 -14.66
N LEU A 98 -2.38 -2.13 -13.45
CA LEU A 98 -2.09 -3.43 -12.87
C LEU A 98 -2.63 -4.60 -13.72
N LEU A 99 -3.75 -4.41 -14.42
CA LEU A 99 -4.32 -5.42 -15.34
C LEU A 99 -3.67 -5.37 -16.72
N VAL A 100 -3.15 -4.21 -17.15
CA VAL A 100 -2.64 -4.01 -18.50
C VAL A 100 -1.14 -4.29 -18.62
N ILE A 101 -0.31 -3.82 -17.67
CA ILE A 101 1.16 -4.00 -17.69
C ILE A 101 1.58 -5.47 -17.92
N PRO A 102 0.95 -6.47 -17.28
CA PRO A 102 1.39 -7.86 -17.42
C PRO A 102 1.08 -8.48 -18.79
N LEU A 103 0.25 -7.83 -19.60
CA LEU A 103 0.04 -8.21 -21.01
C LEU A 103 1.28 -7.93 -21.86
N PHE A 104 2.07 -6.93 -21.46
CA PHE A 104 3.16 -6.37 -22.22
C PHE A 104 4.55 -6.74 -21.66
N VAL A 105 4.63 -6.95 -20.35
CA VAL A 105 5.87 -7.22 -19.62
C VAL A 105 5.86 -8.63 -19.04
N ASP A 106 6.97 -9.36 -19.16
CA ASP A 106 7.15 -10.60 -18.42
C ASP A 106 7.40 -10.29 -16.93
N ILE A 107 6.29 -10.23 -16.17
CA ILE A 107 6.32 -10.01 -14.73
C ILE A 107 7.15 -11.08 -14.01
N ARG A 108 7.30 -12.29 -14.58
CA ARG A 108 8.17 -13.33 -14.02
C ARG A 108 9.63 -12.90 -14.06
N ALA A 109 10.09 -12.51 -15.23
CA ALA A 109 11.45 -12.07 -15.46
C ALA A 109 11.75 -10.80 -14.66
N PHE A 110 10.77 -9.89 -14.59
CA PHE A 110 10.83 -8.71 -13.74
C PHE A 110 10.99 -9.06 -12.26
N CYS A 111 10.08 -9.88 -11.71
CA CYS A 111 10.11 -10.22 -10.28
C CYS A 111 11.47 -10.82 -9.89
N ARG A 112 11.97 -11.79 -10.66
CA ARG A 112 13.27 -12.43 -10.42
C ARG A 112 14.45 -11.46 -10.50
N SER A 113 14.40 -10.46 -11.39
CA SER A 113 15.55 -9.58 -11.65
C SER A 113 15.54 -8.32 -10.78
N TYR A 114 14.36 -7.80 -10.43
CA TYR A 114 14.24 -6.42 -9.95
C TYR A 114 13.35 -6.23 -8.73
N PHE A 115 12.49 -7.19 -8.35
CA PHE A 115 11.56 -6.95 -7.24
C PHE A 115 12.29 -6.82 -5.89
N ASP A 116 13.32 -7.62 -5.65
CA ASP A 116 14.17 -7.48 -4.46
C ASP A 116 14.88 -6.11 -4.39
N VAL A 117 15.36 -5.64 -5.54
CA VAL A 117 16.01 -4.34 -5.69
C VAL A 117 15.01 -3.21 -5.43
N TYR A 118 13.81 -3.31 -5.99
CA TYR A 118 12.75 -2.34 -5.80
C TYR A 118 12.30 -2.24 -4.33
N LEU A 119 12.15 -3.37 -3.62
CA LEU A 119 11.86 -3.35 -2.18
C LEU A 119 12.99 -2.69 -1.38
N SER A 120 14.25 -2.91 -1.77
CA SER A 120 15.40 -2.26 -1.13
C SER A 120 15.34 -0.74 -1.31
N TYR A 121 15.04 -0.29 -2.54
CA TYR A 121 14.83 1.11 -2.86
C TYR A 121 13.71 1.73 -2.01
N LEU A 122 12.54 1.08 -1.94
CA LEU A 122 11.41 1.58 -1.14
C LEU A 122 11.74 1.68 0.35
N ILE A 123 12.38 0.66 0.94
CA ILE A 123 12.78 0.70 2.35
C ILE A 123 13.70 1.90 2.62
N ILE A 124 14.71 2.10 1.76
CA ILE A 124 15.69 3.19 1.95
C ILE A 124 15.02 4.55 1.77
N VAL A 125 14.34 4.77 0.64
CA VAL A 125 13.83 6.09 0.25
C VAL A 125 12.71 6.54 1.17
N VAL A 126 11.80 5.64 1.56
CA VAL A 126 10.74 5.96 2.52
C VAL A 126 11.35 6.26 3.89
N SER A 127 12.27 5.44 4.39
CA SER A 127 12.89 5.68 5.70
C SER A 127 13.69 6.98 5.74
N LEU A 128 14.47 7.28 4.70
CA LEU A 128 15.22 8.53 4.59
C LEU A 128 14.29 9.75 4.55
N SER A 129 13.18 9.67 3.81
CA SER A 129 12.20 10.76 3.78
C SER A 129 11.62 11.03 5.16
N ILE A 130 11.28 9.98 5.92
CA ILE A 130 10.79 10.13 7.31
C ILE A 130 11.87 10.78 8.21
N ILE A 131 13.12 10.34 8.09
CA ILE A 131 14.22 10.86 8.90
C ILE A 131 14.46 12.34 8.59
N VAL A 132 14.45 12.72 7.31
CA VAL A 132 14.54 14.13 6.89
C VAL A 132 13.39 14.93 7.47
N ASP A 133 12.16 14.42 7.39
CA ASP A 133 11.00 15.09 7.96
C ASP A 133 11.12 15.25 9.49
N PHE A 134 11.58 14.22 10.19
CA PHE A 134 11.83 14.30 11.62
C PHE A 134 12.89 15.34 11.98
N ILE A 135 13.98 15.44 11.21
CA ILE A 135 15.03 16.45 11.43
C ILE A 135 14.45 17.86 11.22
N LEU A 136 13.71 18.08 10.14
CA LEU A 136 13.10 19.39 9.84
C LEU A 136 12.12 19.84 10.94
N LEU A 137 11.33 18.91 11.49
CA LEU A 137 10.45 19.19 12.62
C LEU A 137 11.20 19.63 13.86
N ASN A 138 12.22 18.87 14.26
CA ASN A 138 12.96 19.13 15.49
C ASN A 138 13.93 20.31 15.37
N THR A 139 14.24 20.77 14.16
CA THR A 139 15.09 21.94 13.91
C THR A 139 14.29 23.23 13.69
N GLY A 140 12.96 23.19 13.85
CA GLY A 140 12.10 24.38 13.76
C GLY A 140 11.69 24.77 12.34
N TYR A 141 11.95 23.92 11.34
CA TYR A 141 11.57 24.15 9.94
C TYR A 141 10.24 23.46 9.57
N ALA A 142 9.29 23.40 10.51
CA ALA A 142 7.97 22.81 10.29
C ALA A 142 7.20 23.48 9.14
N SER A 143 7.47 24.76 8.85
CA SER A 143 6.90 25.49 7.70
C SER A 143 7.31 24.92 6.33
N LEU A 144 8.42 24.19 6.25
CA LEU A 144 8.83 23.49 5.03
C LEU A 144 8.04 22.20 4.78
N GLN A 145 7.22 21.79 5.76
CA GLN A 145 6.44 20.55 5.71
C GLN A 145 4.97 20.83 5.42
N PRO A 146 4.49 20.42 4.23
CA PRO A 146 3.12 20.68 3.81
C PRO A 146 2.06 20.05 4.73
N MET A 147 2.38 18.95 5.41
CA MET A 147 1.44 18.29 6.33
C MET A 147 0.99 19.20 7.48
N TYR A 148 1.88 20.08 7.97
CA TYR A 148 1.61 20.94 9.13
C TYR A 148 1.04 22.32 8.76
N ASN A 149 0.90 22.61 7.46
CA ASN A 149 0.14 23.79 7.04
C ASN A 149 -1.36 23.50 7.22
N SER A 150 -2.03 24.34 8.01
CA SER A 150 -3.47 24.24 8.31
C SER A 150 -4.36 24.50 7.10
N GLU A 151 -3.86 25.17 6.07
CA GLU A 151 -4.59 25.45 4.82
C GLU A 151 -4.65 24.24 3.88
N ASN A 152 -3.77 23.27 4.08
CA ASN A 152 -3.73 22.06 3.28
C ASN A 152 -4.75 21.06 3.82
N VAL A 153 -5.80 20.78 3.05
CA VAL A 153 -6.95 19.97 3.51
C VAL A 153 -6.94 18.57 2.88
N THR A 154 -6.29 18.43 1.71
CA THR A 154 -6.31 17.19 0.93
C THR A 154 -5.00 16.41 0.98
N TYR A 155 -5.01 15.13 0.58
CA TYR A 155 -3.80 14.28 0.53
C TYR A 155 -2.73 14.82 -0.44
N LEU A 156 -3.16 15.55 -1.48
CA LEU A 156 -2.28 16.20 -2.44
C LEU A 156 -1.50 17.32 -1.77
N GLU A 157 -2.15 18.00 -0.84
CA GLU A 157 -1.66 19.21 -0.19
C GLU A 157 -0.92 18.90 1.11
N ARG A 158 -1.12 17.71 1.72
CA ARG A 158 -0.48 17.31 2.99
C ARG A 158 0.52 16.15 2.87
N PRO A 159 1.54 16.16 1.98
CA PRO A 159 2.52 15.07 2.00
C PRO A 159 3.37 15.10 3.28
N PHE A 160 3.34 14.01 4.06
CA PHE A 160 4.38 13.62 5.02
C PHE A 160 5.04 12.32 4.59
N GLY A 161 6.35 12.31 4.41
CA GLY A 161 7.06 11.24 3.69
C GLY A 161 6.57 11.05 2.23
N LEU A 162 7.06 10.00 1.55
CA LEU A 162 6.68 9.74 0.16
C LEU A 162 5.21 9.32 -0.03
N PHE A 163 4.62 8.63 0.95
CA PHE A 163 3.21 8.19 0.87
C PHE A 163 2.25 9.13 1.59
N GLY A 164 2.68 10.34 1.92
CA GLY A 164 1.85 11.42 2.41
C GLY A 164 1.30 11.28 3.84
N GLN A 165 1.34 10.10 4.46
CA GLN A 165 0.81 9.88 5.81
C GLN A 165 1.81 9.14 6.71
N PRO A 166 2.09 9.66 7.94
CA PRO A 166 2.98 9.04 8.93
C PRO A 166 2.76 7.54 9.14
N SER A 167 1.51 7.19 9.37
CA SER A 167 1.02 5.85 9.66
C SER A 167 1.18 4.92 8.47
N VAL A 168 1.01 5.45 7.26
CA VAL A 168 1.17 4.71 6.01
C VAL A 168 2.64 4.40 5.77
N ASN A 169 3.53 5.40 5.87
CA ASN A 169 4.96 5.22 5.64
C ASN A 169 5.56 4.17 6.59
N SER A 170 5.32 4.34 7.89
CA SER A 170 5.83 3.43 8.93
C SER A 170 5.28 2.01 8.82
N THR A 171 4.03 1.84 8.42
CA THR A 171 3.47 0.50 8.16
C THR A 171 4.10 -0.13 6.91
N LEU A 172 4.21 0.63 5.82
CA LEU A 172 4.73 0.13 4.55
C LEU A 172 6.20 -0.26 4.60
N ILE A 173 7.06 0.45 5.33
CA ILE A 173 8.46 0.02 5.50
C ILE A 173 8.57 -1.33 6.23
N CYS A 174 7.70 -1.59 7.20
CA CYS A 174 7.63 -2.89 7.88
C CYS A 174 7.17 -3.99 6.90
N VAL A 175 6.14 -3.70 6.10
CA VAL A 175 5.62 -4.61 5.06
C VAL A 175 6.70 -4.91 4.02
N PHE A 176 7.36 -3.90 3.46
CA PHE A 176 8.39 -4.06 2.43
C PHE A 176 9.57 -4.90 2.93
N TYR A 177 9.96 -4.71 4.19
CA TYR A 177 11.00 -5.53 4.79
C TYR A 177 10.58 -7.00 4.94
N LEU A 178 9.33 -7.28 5.33
CA LEU A 178 8.81 -8.65 5.35
C LEU A 178 8.72 -9.28 3.96
N LEU A 179 8.26 -8.52 2.97
CA LEU A 179 8.23 -8.97 1.58
C LEU A 179 9.64 -9.26 1.07
N LYS A 180 10.63 -8.43 1.43
CA LYS A 180 12.03 -8.67 1.06
C LYS A 180 12.55 -9.97 1.66
N ARG A 181 12.28 -10.22 2.95
CA ARG A 181 12.64 -11.49 3.60
C ARG A 181 11.94 -12.68 2.95
N TYR A 182 10.67 -12.53 2.60
CA TYR A 182 9.93 -13.54 1.85
C TYR A 182 10.60 -13.87 0.51
N LEU A 183 10.99 -12.87 -0.28
CA LEU A 183 11.70 -13.09 -1.56
C LEU A 183 13.04 -13.81 -1.37
N HIS A 184 13.80 -13.41 -0.37
CA HIS A 184 15.05 -14.08 -0.01
C HIS A 184 14.85 -15.55 0.38
N ASP A 185 13.78 -15.87 1.13
CA ASP A 185 13.45 -17.25 1.51
C ASP A 185 13.10 -18.10 0.28
N ILE A 186 12.25 -17.61 -0.62
CA ILE A 186 11.77 -18.40 -1.76
C ILE A 186 12.78 -18.50 -2.92
N TRP A 187 13.71 -17.55 -3.02
CA TRP A 187 14.75 -17.54 -4.07
C TRP A 187 16.14 -17.97 -3.56
N GLY A 188 16.27 -18.32 -2.28
CA GLY A 188 17.54 -18.80 -1.74
C GLY A 188 18.66 -17.74 -1.72
N LEU A 189 18.32 -16.46 -1.60
CA LEU A 189 19.28 -15.34 -1.67
C LEU A 189 20.05 -15.11 -0.35
N GLY A 190 19.93 -16.03 0.62
CA GLY A 190 20.51 -15.90 1.94
C GLY A 190 19.82 -14.84 2.81
N ARG A 191 20.48 -14.41 3.89
CA ARG A 191 19.89 -13.47 4.85
C ARG A 191 19.85 -12.04 4.28
N VAL A 192 18.73 -11.36 4.50
CA VAL A 192 18.60 -9.92 4.24
C VAL A 192 19.64 -9.16 5.07
N ARG A 193 20.32 -8.19 4.46
CA ARG A 193 21.34 -7.38 5.14
C ARG A 193 20.72 -6.58 6.29
N ASN A 194 21.39 -6.58 7.45
CA ASN A 194 20.91 -5.90 8.66
C ASN A 194 20.66 -4.40 8.47
N ILE A 195 21.36 -3.75 7.54
CA ILE A 195 21.19 -2.32 7.26
C ILE A 195 19.74 -1.95 6.89
N TYR A 196 19.02 -2.84 6.20
CA TYR A 196 17.61 -2.60 5.87
C TYR A 196 16.73 -2.61 7.12
N PHE A 197 17.03 -3.47 8.10
CA PHE A 197 16.32 -3.47 9.37
C PHE A 197 16.61 -2.21 10.18
N VAL A 198 17.85 -1.70 10.15
CA VAL A 198 18.22 -0.43 10.78
C VAL A 198 17.41 0.73 10.19
N PHE A 199 17.28 0.80 8.86
CA PHE A 199 16.41 1.80 8.22
C PHE A 199 14.96 1.71 8.68
N VAL A 200 14.40 0.49 8.79
CA VAL A 200 13.04 0.30 9.31
C VAL A 200 12.91 0.79 10.75
N VAL A 201 13.84 0.42 11.63
CA VAL A 201 13.83 0.85 13.03
C VAL A 201 13.86 2.37 13.12
N LEU A 202 14.85 3.01 12.47
CA LEU A 202 14.99 4.47 12.50
C LEU A 202 13.76 5.16 11.91
N GLY A 203 13.25 4.67 10.77
CA GLY A 203 12.05 5.19 10.13
C GLY A 203 10.83 5.13 11.06
N VAL A 204 10.56 4.00 11.71
CA VAL A 204 9.41 3.89 12.63
C VAL A 204 9.58 4.80 13.86
N MET A 205 10.77 4.82 14.47
CA MET A 205 11.02 5.64 15.67
C MET A 205 10.91 7.14 15.36
N CYS A 206 11.50 7.61 14.26
CA CYS A 206 11.41 9.01 13.83
C CYS A 206 9.98 9.42 13.44
N GLN A 207 9.14 8.47 12.99
CA GLN A 207 7.79 8.78 12.53
C GLN A 207 6.81 9.13 13.66
N GLY A 208 6.93 8.49 14.82
CA GLY A 208 6.01 8.69 15.96
C GLY A 208 4.55 8.28 15.72
N SER A 209 4.27 7.34 14.80
CA SER A 209 2.90 6.86 14.52
C SER A 209 2.53 5.62 15.34
N GLY A 210 1.36 5.64 15.99
CA GLY A 210 0.81 4.51 16.75
C GLY A 210 0.63 3.23 15.92
N SER A 211 0.04 3.33 14.72
CA SER A 211 -0.10 2.16 13.82
C SER A 211 1.26 1.68 13.30
N GLY A 212 2.23 2.59 13.15
CA GLY A 212 3.62 2.26 12.85
C GLY A 212 4.27 1.43 13.95
N PHE A 213 4.10 1.80 15.21
CA PHE A 213 4.60 1.04 16.36
C PHE A 213 3.96 -0.34 16.45
N ILE A 214 2.62 -0.44 16.29
CA ILE A 214 1.92 -1.74 16.27
C ILE A 214 2.48 -2.62 15.14
N SER A 215 2.66 -2.04 13.94
CA SER A 215 3.21 -2.75 12.78
C SER A 215 4.64 -3.22 13.01
N PHE A 216 5.47 -2.39 13.63
CA PHE A 216 6.84 -2.73 13.98
C PHE A 216 6.91 -3.83 15.05
N ALA A 217 6.06 -3.78 16.08
CA ALA A 217 6.02 -4.81 17.10
C ALA A 217 5.59 -6.17 16.51
N LEU A 218 4.59 -6.17 15.63
CA LEU A 218 4.19 -7.38 14.90
C LEU A 218 5.26 -7.87 13.92
N LEU A 219 6.06 -6.97 13.33
CA LEU A 219 7.23 -7.31 12.52
C LEU A 219 8.30 -8.07 13.32
N LEU A 220 8.49 -7.77 14.61
CA LEU A 220 9.50 -8.46 15.43
C LEU A 220 9.23 -9.97 15.55
N ILE A 221 7.96 -10.38 15.50
CA ILE A 221 7.57 -11.80 15.59
C ILE A 221 8.19 -12.65 14.47
N PRO A 222 8.01 -12.37 13.17
CA PRO A 222 8.69 -13.11 12.09
C PRO A 222 10.20 -12.87 12.03
N VAL A 223 10.73 -11.78 12.58
CA VAL A 223 12.19 -11.54 12.63
C VAL A 223 12.88 -12.41 13.68
N TRP A 224 12.29 -12.54 14.87
CA TRP A 224 12.93 -13.18 16.02
C TRP A 224 12.24 -14.48 16.47
N GLY A 225 10.94 -14.62 16.22
CA GLY A 225 10.11 -15.74 16.68
C GLY A 225 10.45 -17.11 16.08
N TYR A 226 11.24 -17.16 15.01
CA TYR A 226 11.78 -18.44 14.49
C TYR A 226 12.79 -19.09 15.45
N ARG A 227 13.43 -18.33 16.33
CA ARG A 227 14.44 -18.87 17.26
C ARG A 227 13.83 -19.53 18.50
N PHE A 228 12.60 -19.16 18.88
CA PHE A 228 11.97 -19.64 20.11
C PHE A 228 10.45 -19.69 19.95
N LYS A 229 9.87 -20.90 19.80
CA LYS A 229 8.40 -21.07 19.70
C LYS A 229 7.66 -20.49 20.92
N ALA A 230 8.23 -20.63 22.12
CA ALA A 230 7.68 -20.05 23.35
C ALA A 230 7.74 -18.52 23.35
N PHE A 231 8.81 -17.93 22.79
CA PHE A 231 8.94 -16.47 22.67
C PHE A 231 7.80 -15.87 21.87
N LYS A 232 7.24 -16.55 20.85
CA LYS A 232 6.06 -16.03 20.14
C LYS A 232 4.88 -15.80 21.08
N TYR A 233 4.51 -16.79 21.88
CA TYR A 233 3.35 -16.70 22.77
C TYR A 233 3.62 -15.74 23.94
N VAL A 234 4.82 -15.82 24.53
CA VAL A 234 5.25 -14.92 25.60
C VAL A 234 5.32 -13.48 25.09
N PHE A 235 5.87 -13.23 23.90
CA PHE A 235 5.91 -11.91 23.29
C PHE A 235 4.52 -11.38 22.98
N ILE A 236 3.59 -12.20 22.46
CA ILE A 236 2.20 -11.77 22.27
C ILE A 236 1.53 -11.41 23.60
N LEU A 237 1.74 -12.21 24.65
CA LEU A 237 1.20 -11.92 25.98
C LEU A 237 1.81 -10.65 26.58
N LEU A 238 3.13 -10.46 26.43
CA LEU A 238 3.82 -9.23 26.84
C LEU A 238 3.38 -8.02 26.02
N LEU A 239 3.10 -8.21 24.73
CA LEU A 239 2.59 -7.15 23.85
C LEU A 239 1.19 -6.74 24.29
N LEU A 240 0.29 -7.71 24.51
CA LEU A 240 -1.07 -7.45 24.99
C LEU A 240 -1.06 -6.81 26.38
N GLY A 241 -0.23 -7.34 27.30
CA GLY A 241 -0.04 -6.77 28.63
C GLY A 241 0.56 -5.37 28.60
N GLY A 242 1.51 -5.11 27.68
CA GLY A 242 2.11 -3.81 27.47
C GLY A 242 1.12 -2.80 26.89
N ILE A 243 0.34 -3.19 25.88
CA ILE A 243 -0.75 -2.37 25.32
C ILE A 243 -1.78 -2.07 26.41
N TYR A 244 -2.20 -3.07 27.17
CA TYR A 244 -3.14 -2.90 28.27
C TYR A 244 -2.61 -1.95 29.35
N TYR A 245 -1.36 -2.12 29.79
CA TYR A 245 -0.72 -1.23 30.75
C TYR A 245 -0.58 0.20 30.23
N ILE A 246 -0.12 0.38 28.99
CA ILE A 246 -0.02 1.70 28.35
C ILE A 246 -1.40 2.36 28.25
N SER A 247 -2.44 1.57 27.95
CA SER A 247 -3.81 2.09 27.86
C SER A 247 -4.39 2.53 29.18
N LEU A 248 -3.99 1.90 30.29
CA LEU A 248 -4.41 2.27 31.65
C LEU A 248 -3.61 3.41 32.27
N THR A 249 -2.38 3.63 31.80
CA THR A 249 -1.46 4.62 32.38
C THR A 249 -1.37 5.90 31.57
N ASP A 250 -2.06 5.98 30.43
CA ASP A 250 -2.00 7.09 29.46
C ASP A 250 -0.58 7.47 29.04
N LEU A 251 0.38 6.53 29.17
CA LEU A 251 1.79 6.76 28.86
C LEU A 251 1.98 7.17 27.38
N VAL A 252 1.10 6.66 26.52
CA VAL A 252 0.97 7.06 25.11
C VAL A 252 -0.48 7.47 24.90
N GLU A 253 -0.73 8.76 24.76
CA GLU A 253 -2.08 9.34 24.60
C GLU A 253 -2.90 8.63 23.51
N LYS A 254 -2.27 8.26 22.39
CA LYS A 254 -2.90 7.53 21.27
C LYS A 254 -3.28 6.07 21.54
N LEU A 255 -2.95 5.53 22.71
CA LEU A 255 -3.32 4.18 23.15
C LEU A 255 -4.13 4.19 24.45
N SER A 256 -4.45 5.38 24.98
CA SER A 256 -5.29 5.56 26.17
C SER A 256 -6.71 5.04 25.97
N VAL A 257 -7.39 4.71 27.08
CA VAL A 257 -8.82 4.34 27.04
C VAL A 257 -9.66 5.47 26.47
N SER A 258 -9.40 6.72 26.85
CA SER A 258 -10.14 7.90 26.37
C SER A 258 -10.02 8.07 24.85
N TYR A 259 -8.83 7.91 24.30
CA TYR A 259 -8.61 7.95 22.86
C TYR A 259 -9.29 6.78 22.13
N LEU A 260 -9.28 5.57 22.71
CA LEU A 260 -9.96 4.40 22.13
C LEU A 260 -11.48 4.56 22.14
N THR A 261 -12.08 5.12 23.19
CA THR A 261 -13.52 5.42 23.24
C THR A 261 -13.89 6.49 22.22
N PHE A 262 -13.13 7.59 22.16
CA PHE A 262 -13.30 8.61 21.12
C PHE A 262 -13.24 8.00 19.71
N LEU A 263 -12.28 7.11 19.46
CA LEU A 263 -12.14 6.44 18.17
C LEU A 263 -13.36 5.58 17.85
N TYR A 264 -13.92 4.86 18.83
CA TYR A 264 -15.13 4.06 18.63
C TYR A 264 -16.33 4.92 18.26
N ASP A 265 -16.61 5.97 19.03
CA ASP A 265 -17.76 6.87 18.78
C ASP A 265 -17.62 7.55 17.41
N PHE A 266 -16.41 8.02 17.10
CA PHE A 266 -16.09 8.58 15.79
C PHE A 266 -16.37 7.60 14.64
N VAL A 267 -16.02 6.32 14.80
CA VAL A 267 -16.28 5.28 13.78
C VAL A 267 -17.77 5.06 13.58
N VAL A 268 -18.54 5.01 14.67
CA VAL A 268 -19.99 4.86 14.63
C VAL A 268 -20.62 6.04 13.88
N ASP A 269 -20.20 7.26 14.18
CA ASP A 269 -20.68 8.47 13.53
C ASP A 269 -20.38 8.50 12.02
N ILE A 270 -19.14 8.15 11.63
CA ILE A 270 -18.76 8.09 10.21
C ILE A 270 -19.55 7.01 9.46
N PHE A 271 -19.83 5.87 10.09
CA PHE A 271 -20.62 4.81 9.47
C PHE A 271 -22.09 5.22 9.29
N HIS A 272 -22.69 5.86 10.29
CA HIS A 272 -24.03 6.44 10.18
C HIS A 272 -24.10 7.52 9.10
N LEU A 273 -23.11 8.41 9.06
CA LEU A 273 -23.00 9.44 8.04
C LEU A 273 -22.92 8.83 6.64
N TYR A 274 -22.11 7.80 6.44
CA TYR A 274 -22.02 7.09 5.17
C TYR A 274 -23.37 6.47 4.76
N LEU A 275 -24.01 5.72 5.66
CA LEU A 275 -25.30 5.07 5.38
C LEU A 275 -26.40 6.07 5.00
N ALA A 276 -26.44 7.23 5.64
CA ALA A 276 -27.43 8.28 5.36
C ALA A 276 -27.30 8.90 3.96
N HIS A 277 -26.14 8.75 3.31
CA HIS A 277 -25.81 9.42 2.05
C HIS A 277 -25.64 8.47 0.87
N ILE A 278 -25.93 7.17 1.05
CA ILE A 278 -26.03 6.23 -0.07
C ILE A 278 -27.25 6.61 -0.91
N SER A 279 -27.03 7.24 -2.07
CA SER A 279 -28.10 7.72 -2.96
C SER A 279 -28.86 6.60 -3.67
N SER A 280 -28.19 5.46 -3.89
CA SER A 280 -28.69 4.34 -4.70
C SER A 280 -27.90 3.06 -4.48
N THR A 281 -28.44 1.92 -4.91
CA THR A 281 -27.70 0.65 -4.96
C THR A 281 -26.45 0.74 -5.83
N SER A 282 -26.50 1.53 -6.90
CA SER A 282 -25.35 1.78 -7.78
C SER A 282 -24.20 2.46 -7.02
N ALA A 283 -24.53 3.50 -6.26
CA ALA A 283 -23.58 4.22 -5.41
C ALA A 283 -22.94 3.32 -4.34
N LEU A 284 -23.71 2.38 -3.76
CA LEU A 284 -23.16 1.40 -2.82
C LEU A 284 -22.19 0.41 -3.50
N ILE A 285 -22.59 -0.15 -4.65
CA ILE A 285 -21.83 -1.22 -5.31
C ILE A 285 -20.54 -0.68 -5.94
N TRP A 286 -20.64 0.44 -6.65
CA TRP A 286 -19.55 1.00 -7.45
C TRP A 286 -18.88 2.20 -6.78
N GLY A 287 -19.48 2.79 -5.76
CA GLY A 287 -18.97 4.00 -5.10
C GLY A 287 -19.61 5.27 -5.67
N GLU A 288 -19.65 6.32 -4.86
CA GLU A 288 -20.06 7.65 -5.26
C GLU A 288 -19.41 8.68 -4.33
N VAL A 289 -18.74 9.68 -4.92
CA VAL A 289 -18.23 10.81 -4.15
C VAL A 289 -19.30 11.89 -4.10
N SER A 290 -20.08 11.90 -3.01
CA SER A 290 -21.01 13.01 -2.79
C SER A 290 -20.21 14.28 -2.51
N PRO A 291 -20.45 15.39 -3.25
CA PRO A 291 -19.79 16.66 -2.98
C PRO A 291 -20.20 17.29 -1.64
N THR A 292 -21.27 16.79 -1.00
CA THR A 292 -21.79 17.32 0.26
C THR A 292 -21.27 16.59 1.50
N VAL A 293 -20.66 15.41 1.35
CA VAL A 293 -20.17 14.61 2.48
C VAL A 293 -18.74 14.18 2.24
N MET A 294 -17.84 14.79 3.00
CA MET A 294 -16.43 14.43 3.00
C MET A 294 -16.19 13.36 4.07
N ILE A 295 -16.06 12.09 3.66
CA ILE A 295 -15.64 11.02 4.55
C ILE A 295 -14.14 11.20 4.83
N PRO A 296 -13.71 11.28 6.11
CA PRO A 296 -12.32 11.47 6.46
C PRO A 296 -11.48 10.24 6.08
N ILE A 297 -10.24 10.51 5.70
CA ILE A 297 -9.28 9.48 5.27
C ILE A 297 -8.78 8.60 6.42
N ASP A 298 -8.95 9.05 7.66
CA ASP A 298 -8.56 8.36 8.90
C ASP A 298 -9.41 7.10 9.19
N PHE A 299 -10.36 6.78 8.30
CA PHE A 299 -11.04 5.49 8.32
C PHE A 299 -10.97 4.80 6.95
N GLY A 300 -9.84 4.12 6.73
CA GLY A 300 -9.49 3.47 5.48
C GLY A 300 -10.62 2.65 4.82
N PRO A 301 -11.36 1.77 5.55
CA PRO A 301 -12.41 0.95 4.96
C PRO A 301 -13.62 1.72 4.43
N ILE A 302 -14.21 2.63 5.21
CA ILE A 302 -15.36 3.42 4.74
C ILE A 302 -14.90 4.39 3.66
N PHE A 303 -13.74 5.03 3.85
CA PHE A 303 -13.14 5.87 2.81
C PHE A 303 -13.02 5.08 1.48
N TYR A 304 -12.50 3.85 1.52
CA TYR A 304 -12.41 2.99 0.33
C TYR A 304 -13.78 2.73 -0.27
N ILE A 305 -14.73 2.23 0.54
CA ILE A 305 -16.06 1.83 0.09
C ILE A 305 -16.82 3.01 -0.52
N THR A 306 -16.81 4.19 0.11
CA THR A 306 -17.51 5.37 -0.41
C THR A 306 -16.98 5.77 -1.77
N HIS A 307 -15.66 5.69 -1.98
CA HIS A 307 -15.06 6.19 -3.22
C HIS A 307 -14.98 5.14 -4.33
N SER A 308 -14.87 3.85 -4.00
CA SER A 308 -14.62 2.76 -4.96
C SER A 308 -15.75 1.73 -5.07
N GLY A 309 -16.72 1.83 -4.18
CA GLY A 309 -17.76 0.84 -3.99
C GLY A 309 -17.34 -0.34 -3.12
N ILE A 310 -18.35 -0.96 -2.51
CA ILE A 310 -18.16 -2.12 -1.65
C ILE A 310 -17.66 -3.34 -2.42
N LEU A 311 -18.01 -3.47 -3.71
CA LEU A 311 -17.59 -4.60 -4.53
C LEU A 311 -16.06 -4.64 -4.66
N LEU A 312 -15.44 -3.53 -5.04
CA LEU A 312 -13.99 -3.47 -5.19
C LEU A 312 -13.29 -3.73 -3.85
N TYR A 313 -13.84 -3.20 -2.74
CA TYR A 313 -13.30 -3.42 -1.41
C TYR A 313 -13.30 -4.91 -1.06
N VAL A 314 -14.44 -5.58 -1.19
CA VAL A 314 -14.59 -7.02 -0.89
C VAL A 314 -13.67 -7.87 -1.77
N VAL A 315 -13.56 -7.54 -3.05
CA VAL A 315 -12.64 -8.23 -3.97
C VAL A 315 -11.20 -8.09 -3.53
N PHE A 316 -10.81 -6.89 -3.10
CA PHE A 316 -9.47 -6.61 -2.63
C PHE A 316 -9.14 -7.39 -1.35
N ILE A 317 -9.99 -7.27 -0.34
CA ILE A 317 -9.88 -8.00 0.93
C ILE A 317 -9.86 -9.52 0.69
N GLY A 318 -10.78 -10.02 -0.14
CA GLY A 318 -10.85 -11.42 -0.52
C GLY A 318 -9.57 -11.92 -1.21
N THR A 319 -8.93 -11.07 -2.02
CA THR A 319 -7.66 -11.40 -2.67
C THR A 319 -6.52 -11.49 -1.66
N LEU A 320 -6.43 -10.54 -0.71
CA LEU A 320 -5.42 -10.61 0.36
C LEU A 320 -5.58 -11.87 1.21
N VAL A 321 -6.81 -12.18 1.62
CA VAL A 321 -7.12 -13.40 2.38
C VAL A 321 -6.73 -14.63 1.56
N TYR A 322 -7.12 -14.68 0.28
CA TYR A 322 -6.76 -15.77 -0.62
C TYR A 322 -5.25 -15.96 -0.73
N LEU A 323 -4.50 -14.86 -0.93
CA LEU A 323 -3.03 -14.89 -0.99
C LEU A 323 -2.41 -15.41 0.32
N SER A 324 -2.92 -14.95 1.47
CA SER A 324 -2.45 -15.36 2.81
C SER A 324 -2.74 -16.84 3.11
N VAL A 325 -3.88 -17.35 2.66
CA VAL A 325 -4.23 -18.77 2.78
C VAL A 325 -3.33 -19.62 1.87
N LYS A 326 -3.15 -19.19 0.61
CA LYS A 326 -2.38 -19.91 -0.41
C LYS A 326 -0.89 -19.96 -0.11
N GLU A 327 -0.27 -18.84 0.27
CA GLU A 327 1.14 -18.80 0.61
C GLU A 327 1.34 -19.09 2.11
N LYS A 328 2.08 -20.16 2.40
CA LYS A 328 2.32 -20.61 3.78
C LYS A 328 3.54 -19.95 4.41
N ASN A 329 4.34 -19.21 3.64
CA ASN A 329 5.50 -18.49 4.18
C ASN A 329 5.08 -17.49 5.28
N TYR A 330 5.82 -17.55 6.38
CA TYR A 330 5.52 -16.79 7.59
C TYR A 330 5.72 -15.28 7.40
N ASN A 331 6.81 -14.87 6.74
CA ASN A 331 7.08 -13.46 6.44
C ASN A 331 5.98 -12.87 5.54
N PHE A 332 5.54 -13.63 4.53
CA PHE A 332 4.47 -13.21 3.64
C PHE A 332 3.15 -12.99 4.39
N ARG A 333 2.73 -13.95 5.21
CA ARG A 333 1.47 -13.85 5.99
C ARG A 333 1.47 -12.66 6.93
N TYR A 334 2.58 -12.42 7.62
CA TYR A 334 2.71 -11.23 8.47
C TYR A 334 2.68 -9.94 7.66
N ALA A 335 3.30 -9.90 6.46
CA ALA A 335 3.19 -8.73 5.58
C ALA A 335 1.72 -8.43 5.23
N ILE A 336 0.92 -9.47 4.92
CA ILE A 336 -0.51 -9.30 4.65
C ILE A 336 -1.27 -8.81 5.90
N ILE A 337 -0.98 -9.36 7.08
CA ILE A 337 -1.60 -8.91 8.35
C ILE A 337 -1.28 -7.44 8.62
N LEU A 338 -0.03 -7.02 8.42
CA LEU A 338 0.37 -5.63 8.59
C LEU A 338 -0.36 -4.69 7.63
N LEU A 339 -0.57 -5.12 6.38
CA LEU A 339 -1.37 -4.37 5.41
C LEU A 339 -2.83 -4.21 5.84
N PHE A 340 -3.44 -5.24 6.42
CA PHE A 340 -4.78 -5.16 6.99
C PHE A 340 -4.85 -4.15 8.13
N ILE A 341 -3.95 -4.28 9.12
CA ILE A 341 -3.96 -3.42 10.31
C ILE A 341 -3.72 -1.96 9.94
N GLY A 342 -2.74 -1.69 9.07
CA GLY A 342 -2.52 -0.35 8.54
C GLY A 342 -3.72 0.17 7.74
N GLY A 343 -4.37 -0.72 6.99
CA GLY A 343 -5.56 -0.48 6.18
C GLY A 343 -6.83 -0.11 6.97
N LEU A 344 -6.88 -0.40 8.27
CA LEU A 344 -8.01 -0.04 9.14
C LEU A 344 -8.02 1.46 9.46
N HIS A 345 -6.84 2.03 9.70
CA HIS A 345 -6.70 3.43 10.07
C HIS A 345 -6.49 4.34 8.85
N TYR A 346 -5.70 3.91 7.86
CA TYR A 346 -5.49 4.69 6.65
C TYR A 346 -5.65 3.83 5.41
N PRO A 347 -5.84 4.43 4.22
CA PRO A 347 -5.86 3.73 2.94
C PRO A 347 -4.49 3.12 2.54
N VAL A 348 -3.75 2.50 3.46
CA VAL A 348 -2.45 1.83 3.22
C VAL A 348 -2.53 0.88 2.01
N MET A 349 -3.66 0.20 1.88
CA MET A 349 -3.95 -0.70 0.77
C MET A 349 -3.93 -0.02 -0.60
N PHE A 350 -4.36 1.24 -0.71
CA PHE A 350 -4.28 2.00 -1.96
C PHE A 350 -2.82 2.27 -2.36
N TYR A 351 -1.95 2.56 -1.40
CA TYR A 351 -0.54 2.77 -1.69
C TYR A 351 0.15 1.49 -2.19
N VAL A 352 -0.27 0.30 -1.71
CA VAL A 352 0.22 -0.97 -2.27
C VAL A 352 -0.16 -1.13 -3.76
N VAL A 353 -1.34 -0.65 -4.14
CA VAL A 353 -1.81 -0.63 -5.54
C VAL A 353 -1.04 0.39 -6.37
N MET A 354 -0.93 1.64 -5.90
CA MET A 354 -0.17 2.70 -6.59
C MET A 354 1.27 2.29 -6.87
N HIS A 355 1.88 1.52 -5.97
CA HIS A 355 3.28 1.12 -6.12
C HIS A 355 3.44 -0.22 -6.83
N PHE A 356 2.34 -0.74 -7.42
CA PHE A 356 2.22 -2.02 -8.11
C PHE A 356 2.69 -3.22 -7.29
N ILE A 357 2.86 -3.07 -5.98
CA ILE A 357 3.30 -4.14 -5.08
C ILE A 357 2.30 -5.29 -5.16
N TRP A 358 1.01 -4.97 -5.28
CA TRP A 358 -0.04 -5.95 -5.48
C TRP A 358 0.18 -6.86 -6.69
N LEU A 359 0.58 -6.27 -7.83
CA LEU A 359 0.83 -7.01 -9.07
C LEU A 359 1.95 -8.04 -8.86
N LEU A 360 3.03 -7.59 -8.22
CA LEU A 360 4.22 -8.38 -7.96
C LEU A 360 3.92 -9.51 -6.96
N LEU A 361 3.14 -9.24 -5.91
CA LEU A 361 2.70 -10.24 -4.93
C LEU A 361 1.81 -11.31 -5.56
N PHE A 362 0.82 -10.88 -6.36
CA PHE A 362 -0.06 -11.78 -7.06
C PHE A 362 0.73 -12.71 -7.98
N PHE A 363 1.71 -12.18 -8.72
CA PHE A 363 2.54 -13.01 -9.58
C PHE A 363 3.38 -14.03 -8.78
N VAL A 364 4.07 -13.57 -7.73
CA VAL A 364 4.98 -14.42 -6.93
C VAL A 364 4.22 -15.57 -6.26
N VAL A 365 3.00 -15.36 -5.77
CA VAL A 365 2.22 -16.40 -5.10
C VAL A 365 1.62 -17.42 -6.08
N PHE A 366 1.20 -16.97 -7.27
CA PHE A 366 0.54 -17.86 -8.24
C PHE A 366 1.50 -18.63 -9.13
N ARG A 367 2.77 -18.19 -9.25
CA ARG A 367 3.81 -18.92 -9.98
C ARG A 367 4.94 -19.35 -9.06
N LYS A 368 4.67 -20.34 -8.20
CA LYS A 368 5.70 -21.26 -7.71
C LYS A 368 6.15 -22.18 -8.86
N VAL A 369 6.88 -21.63 -9.83
CA VAL A 369 7.71 -22.50 -10.67
C VAL A 369 8.96 -22.76 -9.85
N ARG A 370 9.04 -24.01 -9.36
CA ARG A 370 10.24 -24.58 -8.73
C ARG A 370 11.45 -24.16 -9.54
N LEU A 371 12.48 -23.70 -8.85
CA LEU A 371 13.84 -23.69 -9.35
C LEU A 371 14.12 -25.12 -9.83
N THR A 372 14.13 -25.33 -11.15
CA THR A 372 14.94 -26.40 -11.71
C THR A 372 16.39 -25.94 -11.65
#